data_AF-A0A932GJS6-F1
#
_entry.id   AF-A0A932GJS6-F1
#
_cell.length_a   1.000
_cell.length_b   1.000
_cell.length_c   1.000
_cell.angle_alpha   90.00
_cell.angle_beta   90.00
_cell.angle_gamma   90.00
#
_symmetry.space_group_name_H-M   'P 1'
#
loop_
_entity.id
_entity.type
_entity.pdbx_description
1 polymer ?
#
loop_
_entity_poly.entity_id
_entity_poly.type
_entity_poly.pdbx_seq_one_letter_code
_entity_poly.pdbx_strand_id
1 'polypeptide(L)'
;PGTGNPETPYTFEMPKWQEMKEGLVIPAIPVREQVEGWEGGYRPGRNPTFKKFSTRTMRPVVDFEKCTKCTLCWLQCPDSCFDITPDGLYDANMQACCGCGVCEAVCPVENCITMVNETAFPDNASQWEAWQKDKDGYRTWVQEVITNRPSRSHGFSHVTQYKQELAEMRKTEAAG
;
A
#
# COMPACT_ATOMS: atom_id res chain seq x y z
N PRO A 1 -47.01 -2.39 -11.15
CA PRO A 1 -46.45 -3.72 -10.79
C PRO A 1 -45.42 -4.16 -11.86
N GLY A 2 -44.12 -3.89 -11.63
CA GLY A 2 -43.09 -4.26 -12.62
C GLY A 2 -41.76 -3.51 -12.52
N THR A 3 -41.61 -2.55 -11.61
CA THR A 3 -40.34 -1.82 -11.40
C THR A 3 -39.63 -2.32 -10.15
N GLY A 4 -39.01 -3.49 -10.24
CA GLY A 4 -38.07 -3.99 -9.25
C GLY A 4 -36.84 -4.52 -9.97
N ASN A 5 -35.64 -4.17 -9.50
CA ASN A 5 -34.40 -4.74 -10.04
C ASN A 5 -34.47 -6.27 -9.88
N PRO A 6 -34.42 -7.07 -10.97
CA PRO A 6 -34.51 -8.53 -10.90
C PRO A 6 -33.29 -9.19 -10.24
N GLU A 7 -32.22 -8.43 -10.01
CA GLU A 7 -31.01 -8.92 -9.37
C GLU A 7 -31.22 -9.08 -7.86
N THR A 8 -30.96 -10.28 -7.34
CA THR A 8 -30.76 -10.50 -5.91
C THR A 8 -29.34 -10.04 -5.55
N PRO A 9 -29.15 -8.88 -4.90
CA PRO A 9 -27.84 -8.27 -4.82
C PRO A 9 -26.87 -9.04 -3.92
N TYR A 10 -27.36 -9.86 -2.99
CA TYR A 10 -26.55 -10.69 -2.10
C TYR A 10 -27.25 -12.00 -1.74
N THR A 11 -26.55 -13.11 -1.93
CA THR A 11 -26.93 -14.43 -1.42
C THR A 11 -25.96 -14.76 -0.28
N PHE A 12 -26.47 -14.89 0.94
CA PHE A 12 -25.66 -15.29 2.10
C PHE A 12 -26.02 -16.73 2.48
N GLU A 13 -25.01 -17.60 2.53
CA GLU A 13 -25.18 -18.94 3.10
C GLU A 13 -25.24 -18.82 4.61
N MET A 14 -26.40 -19.15 5.19
CA MET A 14 -26.54 -19.17 6.64
C MET A 14 -25.60 -20.22 7.24
N PRO A 15 -24.77 -19.87 8.23
CA PRO A 15 -23.91 -20.84 8.89
C PRO A 15 -24.76 -21.89 9.58
N LYS A 16 -24.24 -23.12 9.65
CA LYS A 16 -24.91 -24.19 10.40
C LYS A 16 -24.93 -23.84 11.88
N TRP A 17 -25.88 -24.39 12.63
CA TRP A 17 -25.97 -24.14 14.07
C TRP A 17 -24.70 -24.53 14.83
N GLN A 18 -23.92 -25.52 14.34
CA GLN A 18 -22.63 -25.90 14.93
C GLN A 18 -21.49 -24.91 14.63
N GLU A 19 -21.62 -24.13 13.56
CA GLU A 19 -20.62 -23.14 13.12
C GLU A 19 -20.91 -21.76 13.72
N MET A 20 -22.14 -21.55 14.23
CA MET A 20 -22.51 -20.38 15.00
C MET A 20 -21.76 -20.34 16.32
N LYS A 21 -20.92 -19.33 16.48
CA LYS A 21 -20.24 -19.05 17.74
C LYS A 21 -21.22 -18.39 18.71
N GLU A 22 -21.04 -18.64 20.00
CA GLU A 22 -21.91 -18.07 21.04
C GLU A 22 -21.64 -16.55 21.18
N GLY A 23 -22.59 -15.73 20.72
CA GLY A 23 -22.51 -14.27 20.78
C GLY A 23 -21.55 -13.64 19.76
N LEU A 24 -21.06 -12.43 20.08
CA LEU A 24 -20.12 -11.68 19.24
C LEU A 24 -18.68 -12.14 19.52
N VAL A 25 -18.21 -13.15 18.79
CA VAL A 25 -16.83 -13.62 18.89
C VAL A 25 -15.94 -12.91 17.88
N ILE A 26 -15.05 -12.03 18.36
CA ILE A 26 -13.98 -11.44 17.56
C ILE A 26 -12.74 -12.33 17.71
N PRO A 27 -12.37 -13.14 16.69
CA PRO A 27 -11.19 -13.98 16.80
C PRO A 27 -9.92 -13.12 16.88
N ALA A 28 -8.96 -13.58 17.69
CA ALA A 28 -7.64 -12.95 17.74
C ALA A 28 -6.93 -13.12 16.39
N ILE A 29 -6.23 -12.07 15.97
CA ILE A 29 -5.40 -12.11 14.76
C ILE A 29 -4.14 -12.92 15.10
N PRO A 30 -3.74 -13.90 14.26
CA PRO A 30 -2.49 -14.62 14.48
C PRO A 30 -1.31 -13.65 14.36
N VAL A 31 -0.24 -13.87 15.13
CA VAL A 31 0.95 -13.00 15.07
C VAL A 31 1.61 -13.07 13.69
N ARG A 32 1.62 -14.28 13.10
CA ARG A 32 2.26 -14.56 11.81
C ARG A 32 1.30 -15.32 10.90
N GLU A 33 1.25 -14.90 9.65
CA GLU A 33 0.60 -15.65 8.58
C GLU A 33 1.63 -16.63 7.99
N GLN A 34 1.29 -17.92 7.99
CA GLN A 34 2.11 -18.95 7.34
C GLN A 34 1.64 -19.09 5.90
N VAL A 35 2.50 -18.75 4.95
CA VAL A 35 2.24 -18.88 3.52
C VAL A 35 3.12 -20.00 2.98
N GLU A 36 2.52 -20.92 2.25
CA GLU A 36 3.23 -22.07 1.65
C GLU A 36 4.30 -21.57 0.68
N GLY A 37 5.53 -22.08 0.81
CA GLY A 37 6.68 -21.65 0.01
C GLY A 37 7.41 -20.38 0.49
N TRP A 38 6.99 -19.77 1.60
CA TRP A 38 7.60 -18.56 2.16
C TRP A 38 8.63 -18.87 3.25
N GLU A 39 9.66 -19.65 2.91
CA GLU A 39 10.74 -20.01 3.84
C GLU A 39 11.72 -18.83 4.03
N GLY A 40 11.99 -18.46 5.29
CA GLY A 40 12.94 -17.39 5.64
C GLY A 40 12.36 -15.97 5.73
N GLY A 41 11.14 -15.72 5.25
CA GLY A 41 10.47 -14.42 5.37
C GLY A 41 9.65 -14.24 6.66
N TYR A 42 8.94 -13.12 6.78
CA TYR A 42 7.98 -12.81 7.86
C TYR A 42 6.79 -12.03 7.31
N ARG A 43 5.58 -12.59 7.48
CA ARG A 43 4.31 -11.95 7.16
C ARG A 43 3.50 -11.74 8.45
N PRO A 44 3.17 -10.50 8.84
CA PRO A 44 2.30 -10.26 9.97
C PRO A 44 0.90 -10.79 9.65
N GLY A 45 0.25 -11.43 10.63
CA GLY A 45 -1.13 -11.86 10.45
C GLY A 45 -2.07 -10.67 10.34
N ARG A 46 -3.05 -10.76 9.44
CA ARG A 46 -3.98 -9.67 9.12
C ARG A 46 -5.42 -10.12 9.25
N ASN A 47 -6.30 -9.15 9.43
CA ASN A 47 -7.73 -9.42 9.43
C ASN A 47 -8.19 -9.73 7.98
N PRO A 48 -8.83 -10.88 7.71
CA PRO A 48 -9.31 -11.22 6.39
C PRO A 48 -10.48 -10.33 5.93
N THR A 49 -11.26 -9.81 6.88
CA THR A 49 -12.47 -9.01 6.61
C THR A 49 -12.17 -7.50 6.59
N PHE A 50 -11.35 -7.01 7.52
CA PHE A 50 -11.07 -5.58 7.65
C PHE A 50 -9.83 -5.18 6.85
N LYS A 51 -10.05 -4.66 5.63
CA LYS A 51 -9.01 -4.13 4.76
C LYS A 51 -8.92 -2.60 4.89
N LYS A 52 -7.69 -2.05 4.91
CA LYS A 52 -7.43 -0.62 5.18
C LYS A 52 -7.27 0.23 3.92
N PHE A 53 -7.22 -0.40 2.74
CA PHE A 53 -6.87 0.29 1.51
C PHE A 53 -7.87 1.37 1.07
N SER A 54 -9.12 1.35 1.54
CA SER A 54 -10.13 2.34 1.16
C SER A 54 -9.83 3.76 1.67
N THR A 55 -8.97 3.90 2.68
CA THR A 55 -8.67 5.21 3.29
C THR A 55 -7.52 5.95 2.61
N ARG A 56 -6.83 5.33 1.64
CA ARG A 56 -5.60 5.87 1.07
C ARG A 56 -5.90 6.85 -0.07
N THR A 57 -5.22 7.99 -0.08
CA THR A 57 -5.17 8.90 -1.24
C THR A 57 -3.93 8.64 -2.09
N MET A 58 -2.89 8.08 -1.48
CA MET A 58 -1.63 7.72 -2.14
C MET A 58 -1.15 6.37 -1.63
N ARG A 59 -0.38 5.66 -2.45
CA ARG A 59 0.25 4.40 -2.11
C ARG A 59 1.77 4.46 -2.34
N PRO A 60 2.57 3.68 -1.59
CA PRO A 60 4.00 3.57 -1.84
C PRO A 60 4.26 2.66 -3.04
N VAL A 61 5.13 3.10 -3.94
CA VAL A 61 5.75 2.28 -4.99
C VAL A 61 7.19 2.01 -4.59
N VAL A 62 7.58 0.73 -4.60
CA VAL A 62 8.89 0.28 -4.11
C VAL A 62 9.77 -0.08 -5.30
N ASP A 63 10.93 0.57 -5.40
CA ASP A 63 12.02 0.18 -6.30
C ASP A 63 12.91 -0.85 -5.57
N PHE A 64 12.72 -2.12 -5.93
CA PHE A 64 13.44 -3.24 -5.32
C PHE A 64 14.93 -3.29 -5.69
N GLU A 65 15.36 -2.67 -6.79
CA GLU A 65 16.78 -2.64 -7.19
C GLU A 65 17.59 -1.67 -6.33
N LYS A 66 16.99 -0.53 -5.96
CA LYS A 66 17.61 0.47 -5.07
C LYS A 66 17.55 0.08 -3.59
N CYS A 67 16.76 -0.93 -3.23
CA CYS A 67 16.55 -1.31 -1.85
C CYS A 67 17.82 -1.92 -1.22
N THR A 68 18.37 -1.26 -0.20
CA THR A 68 19.54 -1.74 0.56
C THR A 68 19.19 -2.69 1.70
N LYS A 69 17.92 -3.11 1.81
CA LYS A 69 17.42 -4.01 2.86
C LYS A 69 17.65 -3.50 4.30
N CYS A 70 17.63 -2.18 4.50
CA CYS A 70 17.91 -1.54 5.79
C CYS A 70 16.85 -1.73 6.90
N THR A 71 15.70 -2.36 6.61
CA THR A 71 14.60 -2.67 7.55
C THR A 71 13.77 -1.50 8.09
N LEU A 72 14.19 -0.25 7.84
CA LEU A 72 13.57 0.95 8.42
C LEU A 72 12.10 1.14 8.03
N CYS A 73 11.76 0.85 6.77
CA CYS A 73 10.38 0.95 6.27
C CYS A 73 9.44 -0.04 6.99
N TRP A 74 9.93 -1.22 7.37
CA TRP A 74 9.17 -2.22 8.10
C TRP A 74 8.98 -1.81 9.57
N LEU A 75 10.04 -1.37 10.23
CA LEU A 75 10.02 -1.01 11.65
C LEU A 75 9.16 0.22 11.95
N GLN A 76 9.19 1.23 11.07
CA GLN A 76 8.45 2.49 11.26
C GLN A 76 7.03 2.46 10.69
N CYS A 77 6.60 1.35 10.07
CA CYS A 77 5.25 1.26 9.54
C CYS A 77 4.23 1.12 10.69
N PRO A 78 3.33 2.10 10.91
CA PRO A 78 2.36 2.04 12.00
C PRO A 78 1.34 0.90 11.84
N ASP A 79 1.12 0.46 10.60
CA ASP A 79 0.15 -0.59 10.26
C ASP A 79 0.81 -1.95 9.95
N SER A 80 2.14 -2.05 10.10
CA SER A 80 2.92 -3.24 9.75
C SER A 80 2.53 -3.82 8.38
N CYS A 81 2.38 -2.95 7.37
CA CYS A 81 1.90 -3.37 6.05
C CYS A 81 2.97 -4.04 5.17
N PHE A 82 4.24 -4.00 5.57
CA PHE A 82 5.35 -4.60 4.84
C PHE A 82 5.53 -6.07 5.20
N ASP A 83 5.60 -6.90 4.18
CA ASP A 83 5.94 -8.31 4.26
C ASP A 83 7.43 -8.50 3.97
N ILE A 84 8.12 -9.25 4.83
CA ILE A 84 9.53 -9.63 4.59
C ILE A 84 9.51 -10.82 3.63
N THR A 85 10.01 -10.60 2.42
CA THR A 85 10.08 -11.63 1.37
C THR A 85 11.21 -12.62 1.65
N PRO A 86 11.21 -13.81 1.03
CA PRO A 86 12.30 -14.78 1.18
C PRO A 86 13.66 -14.22 0.73
N ASP A 87 13.66 -13.28 -0.22
CA ASP A 87 14.85 -12.58 -0.71
C ASP A 87 15.40 -11.54 0.29
N GLY A 88 14.71 -11.33 1.42
CA GLY A 88 15.02 -10.29 2.41
C GLY A 88 14.64 -8.87 1.94
N LEU A 89 13.78 -8.76 0.93
CA LEU A 89 13.19 -7.49 0.50
C LEU A 89 11.89 -7.22 1.28
N TYR A 90 11.39 -6.00 1.16
CA TYR A 90 10.20 -5.54 1.85
C TYR A 90 9.09 -5.24 0.85
N ASP A 91 8.12 -6.14 0.73
CA ASP A 91 6.97 -5.95 -0.14
C ASP A 91 5.85 -5.22 0.60
N ALA A 92 5.33 -4.15 0.01
CA ALA A 92 4.23 -3.42 0.59
C ALA A 92 2.91 -4.09 0.20
N ASN A 93 2.24 -4.72 1.17
CA ASN A 93 0.93 -5.31 0.89
C ASN A 93 -0.15 -4.22 0.87
N MET A 94 -0.61 -3.95 -0.36
CA MET A 94 -1.51 -2.86 -0.70
C MET A 94 -2.89 -2.97 -0.03
N GLN A 95 -3.31 -4.15 0.42
CA GLN A 95 -4.62 -4.33 1.07
C GLN A 95 -4.67 -3.79 2.50
N ALA A 96 -3.53 -3.76 3.22
CA ALA A 96 -3.47 -3.21 4.57
C ALA A 96 -2.75 -1.86 4.66
N CYS A 97 -2.14 -1.40 3.58
CA CYS A 97 -1.52 -0.07 3.56
C CYS A 97 -2.60 1.02 3.66
N CYS A 98 -2.43 1.95 4.60
CA CYS A 98 -3.30 3.12 4.78
C CYS A 98 -2.86 4.34 3.96
N GLY A 99 -1.65 4.31 3.35
CA GLY A 99 -1.12 5.41 2.56
C GLY A 99 -0.48 6.57 3.35
N CYS A 100 -0.02 6.33 4.59
CA CYS A 100 0.53 7.38 5.47
C CYS A 100 1.81 8.07 4.96
N GLY A 101 2.62 7.39 4.13
CA GLY A 101 3.87 7.93 3.56
C GLY A 101 5.07 7.99 4.51
N VAL A 102 4.98 7.41 5.72
CA VAL A 102 6.13 7.33 6.66
C VAL A 102 7.29 6.54 6.05
N CYS A 103 6.98 5.54 5.22
CA CYS A 103 7.97 4.68 4.56
C CYS A 103 8.86 5.42 3.56
N GLU A 104 8.32 6.38 2.80
CA GLU A 104 9.10 7.27 1.93
C GLU A 104 9.98 8.20 2.76
N ALA A 105 9.43 8.80 3.82
CA ALA A 105 10.16 9.77 4.64
C ALA A 105 11.34 9.18 5.44
N VAL A 106 11.23 7.91 5.88
CA VAL A 106 12.29 7.23 6.64
C VAL A 106 13.33 6.56 5.74
N CYS A 107 13.05 6.40 4.45
CA CYS A 107 13.96 5.68 3.56
C CYS A 107 15.26 6.48 3.38
N PRO A 108 16.44 5.90 3.68
CA PRO A 108 17.72 6.61 3.52
C PRO A 108 18.17 6.70 2.06
N VAL A 109 17.57 5.91 1.17
CA VAL A 109 17.88 5.88 -0.25
C VAL A 109 16.89 6.74 -1.00
N GLU A 110 17.40 7.72 -1.75
CA GLU A 110 16.57 8.60 -2.57
C GLU A 110 15.78 7.80 -3.62
N ASN A 111 14.47 8.07 -3.70
CA ASN A 111 13.57 7.46 -4.68
C ASN A 111 13.53 5.91 -4.64
N CYS A 112 13.84 5.28 -3.50
CA CYS A 112 13.63 3.84 -3.33
C CYS A 112 12.16 3.53 -3.02
N ILE A 113 11.52 4.33 -2.18
CA ILE A 113 10.08 4.26 -1.93
C ILE A 113 9.51 5.61 -2.32
N THR A 114 8.55 5.62 -3.24
CA THR A 114 7.93 6.85 -3.71
C THR A 114 6.43 6.80 -3.50
N MET A 115 5.83 7.84 -2.93
CA MET A 115 4.38 7.94 -2.80
C MET A 115 3.75 8.41 -4.11
N VAL A 116 2.75 7.67 -4.58
CA VAL A 116 2.05 7.93 -5.85
C VAL A 116 0.55 7.95 -5.60
N ASN A 117 -0.19 8.78 -6.36
CA ASN A 117 -1.63 8.87 -6.23
C ASN A 117 -2.33 7.53 -6.50
N GLU A 118 -3.28 7.20 -5.64
CA GLU A 118 -4.05 5.98 -5.70
C GLU A 118 -4.83 5.80 -7.00
N THR A 119 -5.31 6.89 -7.61
CA THR A 119 -6.13 6.85 -8.84
C THR A 119 -5.38 6.33 -10.06
N ALA A 120 -4.05 6.32 -10.03
CA ALA A 120 -3.22 5.82 -11.12
C ALA A 120 -3.21 4.29 -11.22
N PHE A 121 -3.77 3.59 -10.24
CA PHE A 121 -3.67 2.13 -10.14
C PHE A 121 -5.06 1.46 -10.17
N PRO A 122 -5.25 0.43 -10.99
CA PRO A 122 -6.53 -0.28 -11.07
C PRO A 122 -6.72 -1.31 -9.94
N ASP A 123 -5.63 -1.88 -9.42
CA ASP A 123 -5.68 -3.05 -8.53
C ASP A 123 -4.71 -2.97 -7.34
N ASN A 124 -4.72 -4.02 -6.51
CA ASN A 124 -4.01 -4.16 -5.23
C ASN A 124 -3.03 -5.33 -5.21
N ALA A 125 -2.57 -5.79 -6.38
CA ALA A 125 -1.59 -6.87 -6.45
C ALA A 125 -0.28 -6.53 -5.73
N SER A 126 0.45 -7.57 -5.35
CA SER A 126 1.80 -7.45 -4.79
C SER A 126 2.76 -6.91 -5.84
N GLN A 127 3.52 -5.88 -5.46
CA GLN A 127 4.56 -5.31 -6.33
C GLN A 127 5.74 -6.28 -6.45
N TRP A 128 6.07 -7.00 -5.38
CA TRP A 128 7.15 -7.98 -5.40
C TRP A 128 6.85 -9.17 -6.32
N GLU A 129 5.61 -9.65 -6.39
CA GLU A 129 5.22 -10.70 -7.34
C GLU A 129 5.35 -10.24 -8.80
N ALA A 130 5.01 -8.97 -9.08
CA ALA A 130 5.22 -8.39 -10.41
C ALA A 130 6.72 -8.30 -10.75
N TRP A 131 7.54 -7.87 -9.80
CA TRP A 131 9.00 -7.79 -9.96
C TRP A 131 9.67 -9.16 -10.14
N GLN A 132 9.19 -10.20 -9.45
CA GLN A 132 9.71 -11.56 -9.63
C GLN A 132 9.42 -12.13 -11.03
N LYS A 133 8.27 -11.79 -11.62
CA LYS A 133 7.90 -12.25 -12.97
C LYS A 133 8.74 -11.58 -14.05
N ASP A 134 8.90 -10.25 -13.98
CA ASP A 134 9.66 -9.47 -14.95
C ASP A 134 10.33 -8.27 -14.26
N LYS A 135 11.66 -8.35 -14.11
CA LYS A 135 12.46 -7.31 -13.45
C LYS A 135 12.61 -6.06 -14.31
N ASP A 136 12.87 -6.23 -15.61
CA ASP A 136 13.15 -5.12 -16.51
C ASP A 136 11.86 -4.35 -16.84
N GLY A 137 10.75 -5.07 -17.05
CA GLY A 137 9.43 -4.47 -17.20
C GLY A 137 8.98 -3.72 -15.94
N TYR A 138 9.16 -4.32 -14.76
CA TYR A 138 8.84 -3.65 -13.50
C TYR A 138 9.66 -2.37 -13.30
N ARG A 139 10.96 -2.38 -13.59
CA ARG A 139 11.80 -1.18 -13.49
C ARG A 139 11.29 -0.06 -14.39
N THR A 140 10.96 -0.38 -15.63
CA THR A 140 10.45 0.60 -16.60
C THR A 140 9.12 1.19 -16.11
N TRP A 141 8.23 0.34 -15.60
CA TRP A 141 6.96 0.76 -15.00
C TRP A 141 7.17 1.66 -13.79
N VAL A 142 8.06 1.31 -12.85
CA VAL A 142 8.37 2.17 -11.68
C VAL A 142 8.87 3.54 -12.13
N GLN A 143 9.77 3.59 -13.12
CA GLN A 143 10.29 4.85 -13.64
C GLN A 143 9.20 5.72 -14.28
N GLU A 144 8.30 5.11 -15.06
CA GLU A 144 7.17 5.79 -15.68
C GLU A 144 6.22 6.37 -14.62
N VAL A 145 5.88 5.57 -13.61
CA VAL A 145 4.99 5.97 -12.53
C VAL A 145 5.60 7.10 -11.68
N ILE A 146 6.90 7.05 -11.40
CA ILE A 146 7.61 8.11 -10.66
C ILE A 146 7.67 9.40 -11.48
N THR A 147 7.88 9.30 -12.79
CA THR A 147 7.99 10.47 -13.68
C THR A 147 6.64 11.17 -13.82
N ASN A 148 5.55 10.41 -13.94
CA ASN A 148 4.20 10.93 -14.13
C ASN A 148 3.49 11.30 -12.80
N ARG A 149 4.21 11.31 -11.67
CA ARG A 149 3.59 11.60 -10.38
C ARG A 149 3.13 13.07 -10.31
N PRO A 150 1.87 13.36 -9.93
CA PRO A 150 1.45 14.73 -9.64
C PRO A 150 2.18 15.24 -8.39
N SER A 151 2.29 16.56 -8.25
CA SER A 151 2.82 17.17 -7.03
C SER A 151 1.96 16.73 -5.84
N ARG A 152 2.64 16.34 -4.74
CA ARG A 152 2.00 15.81 -3.55
C ARG A 152 1.22 16.92 -2.85
N SER A 153 -0.10 16.98 -3.04
CA SER A 153 -0.94 18.06 -2.49
C SER A 153 -1.02 18.05 -0.96
N HIS A 154 -0.81 16.89 -0.32
CA HIS A 154 -0.84 16.74 1.13
C HIS A 154 0.21 15.75 1.63
N GLY A 155 1.01 16.16 2.61
CA GLY A 155 1.72 15.23 3.49
C GLY A 155 2.99 15.80 4.11
N PHE A 156 2.97 16.00 5.43
CA PHE A 156 4.05 16.00 6.44
C PHE A 156 5.45 16.58 6.13
N SER A 157 5.72 17.19 4.98
CA SER A 157 6.99 17.85 4.67
C SER A 157 6.95 19.29 5.16
N HIS A 158 7.05 19.47 6.49
CA HIS A 158 7.26 20.76 7.15
C HIS A 158 6.13 21.80 7.02
N VAL A 159 5.81 22.49 8.13
CA VAL A 159 4.70 23.47 8.27
C VAL A 159 4.73 24.62 7.25
N THR A 160 5.83 24.78 6.50
CA THR A 160 6.05 25.85 5.52
C THR A 160 5.95 25.42 4.06
N GLN A 161 5.63 24.17 3.73
CA GLN A 161 5.57 23.70 2.34
C GLN A 161 4.69 24.59 1.46
N TYR A 162 3.45 24.87 1.89
CA TYR A 162 2.54 25.75 1.16
C TYR A 162 3.10 27.16 0.96
N LYS A 163 3.91 27.67 1.90
CA LYS A 163 4.55 28.99 1.75
C LYS A 163 5.64 28.97 0.68
N GLN A 164 6.39 27.87 0.58
CA GLN A 164 7.42 27.69 -0.44
C GLN A 164 6.79 27.49 -1.83
N GLU A 165 5.78 26.63 -1.93
CA GLU A 165 5.01 26.42 -3.17
C GLU A 165 4.36 27.72 -3.67
N LEU A 166 3.74 28.51 -2.77
CA LEU A 166 3.21 29.84 -3.11
C LEU A 166 4.29 30.82 -3.56
N ALA A 167 5.49 30.77 -2.97
CA ALA A 167 6.61 31.61 -3.38
C ALA A 167 7.14 31.20 -4.77
N GLU A 168 7.18 29.92 -5.08
CA GLU A 168 7.56 29.40 -6.40
C GLU A 168 6.51 29.72 -7.47
N MET A 169 5.23 29.49 -7.18
CA MET A 169 4.12 29.85 -8.07
C MET A 169 4.15 31.35 -8.42
N ARG A 170 4.37 32.21 -7.42
CA ARG A 170 4.53 33.67 -7.64
C ARG A 170 5.75 34.03 -8.49
N LYS A 171 6.86 33.28 -8.38
CA LYS A 171 8.04 33.50 -9.23
C LYS A 171 7.76 33.08 -10.67
N THR A 172 7.04 31.99 -10.90
CA THR A 172 6.67 31.54 -12.24
C THR A 172 5.66 32.48 -12.90
N GLU A 173 4.69 33.02 -12.15
CA GLU A 173 3.75 34.04 -12.64
C GLU A 173 4.43 35.37 -13.01
N ALA A 174 5.52 35.73 -12.30
CA ALA A 174 6.29 36.93 -12.61
C ALA A 174 7.29 36.75 -13.77
N ALA A 175 7.52 35.52 -14.21
CA ALA A 175 8.46 35.17 -15.28
C ALA A 175 7.78 34.93 -16.64
N GLY A 176 6.44 34.85 -16.68
CA GLY A 176 5.63 34.83 -17.90
C GLY A 176 5.08 36.22 -18.24
#